data_AF-A0A563DK27-F1
#
_entry.id   AF-A0A563DK27-F1
#
_cell.length_a   1.000
_cell.length_b   1.000
_cell.length_c   1.000
_cell.angle_alpha   90.00
_cell.angle_beta   90.00
_cell.angle_gamma   90.00
#
_symmetry.space_group_name_H-M   'P 1'
#
loop_
_entity.id
_entity.type
_entity.pdbx_description
1 polymer ?
#
loop_
_entity_poly.entity_id
_entity_poly.type
_entity_poly.pdbx_seq_one_letter_code
_entity_poly.pdbx_strand_id
1 'polypeptide(L)'
;MNTQTILPEIEILNYLNEIAGKRFKPIKSNLKPISARFKDGYTLEEMKEVVMVKTLEWKNNEVMAVHLCPTTLFRPSNFEKYLNQVLTIKQNPEKYKKHYEQLNKTQADDPLDRMFK
;
A
#
# COMPACT_ATOMS: atom_id res chain seq x y z
N MET A 1 -19.02 -26.07 1.98
CA MET A 1 -18.76 -24.63 2.20
C MET A 1 -18.11 -24.12 0.93
N ASN A 2 -18.74 -23.19 0.21
CA ASN A 2 -18.15 -22.62 -1.01
C ASN A 2 -17.07 -21.63 -0.58
N THR A 3 -15.83 -22.09 -0.47
CA THR A 3 -14.66 -21.23 -0.39
C THR A 3 -14.50 -20.56 -1.74
N GLN A 4 -15.09 -19.38 -1.90
CA GLN A 4 -14.82 -18.50 -3.02
C GLN A 4 -13.34 -18.11 -2.91
N THR A 5 -12.46 -18.72 -3.72
CA THR A 5 -11.05 -18.36 -3.79
C THR A 5 -10.95 -16.91 -4.25
N ILE A 6 -10.66 -15.99 -3.33
CA ILE A 6 -10.36 -14.61 -3.68
C ILE A 6 -8.98 -14.62 -4.33
N LEU A 7 -8.88 -14.10 -5.55
CA LEU A 7 -7.59 -13.97 -6.23
C LEU A 7 -6.70 -13.00 -5.45
N PRO A 8 -5.39 -13.26 -5.30
CA PRO A 8 -4.47 -12.40 -4.54
C PRO A 8 -4.48 -10.92 -5.00
N GLU A 9 -4.65 -10.66 -6.30
CA GLU A 9 -4.77 -9.28 -6.80
C GLU A 9 -6.06 -8.56 -6.36
N ILE A 10 -7.15 -9.31 -6.15
CA ILE A 10 -8.41 -8.77 -5.62
C ILE A 10 -8.24 -8.45 -4.14
N GLU A 11 -7.50 -9.28 -3.40
CA GLU A 11 -7.17 -9.02 -2.00
C GLU A 11 -6.37 -7.71 -1.84
N ILE A 12 -5.33 -7.52 -2.63
CA ILE A 12 -4.55 -6.27 -2.63
C ILE A 12 -5.40 -5.05 -3.03
N LEU A 13 -6.27 -5.20 -4.03
CA LEU A 13 -7.16 -4.11 -4.45
C LEU A 13 -8.15 -3.73 -3.34
N ASN A 14 -8.71 -4.73 -2.67
CA ASN A 14 -9.62 -4.53 -1.54
C ASN A 14 -8.90 -3.85 -0.38
N TYR A 15 -7.68 -4.29 -0.06
CA TYR A 15 -6.86 -3.69 0.98
C TYR A 15 -6.55 -2.22 0.68
N LEU A 16 -6.14 -1.89 -0.57
CA LEU A 16 -5.96 -0.51 -1.00
C LEU A 16 -7.24 0.31 -0.83
N ASN A 17 -8.39 -0.22 -1.25
CA ASN A 17 -9.68 0.47 -1.10
C ASN A 17 -10.01 0.77 0.37
N GLU A 18 -9.82 -0.23 1.24
CA GLU A 18 -10.10 -0.11 2.67
C GLU A 18 -9.25 0.99 3.32
N ILE A 19 -7.92 0.90 3.22
CA ILE A 19 -7.06 1.80 3.98
C ILE A 19 -6.97 3.20 3.35
N ALA A 20 -7.08 3.31 2.02
CA ALA A 20 -7.03 4.59 1.31
C ALA A 20 -8.41 5.25 1.15
N GLY A 21 -9.50 4.61 1.61
CA GLY A 21 -10.86 5.14 1.46
C GLY A 21 -11.30 5.25 0.00
N LYS A 22 -10.90 4.30 -0.84
CA LYS A 22 -11.19 4.26 -2.28
C LYS A 22 -12.19 3.15 -2.62
N ARG A 23 -12.69 3.15 -3.87
CA ARG A 23 -13.71 2.21 -4.35
C ARG A 23 -13.38 1.68 -5.75
N PHE A 24 -12.12 1.37 -6.02
CA PHE A 24 -11.70 0.79 -7.28
C PHE A 24 -12.34 -0.58 -7.49
N LYS A 25 -12.94 -0.78 -8.67
CA LYS A 25 -13.57 -2.05 -9.04
C LYS A 25 -12.52 -3.08 -9.47
N PRO A 26 -12.75 -4.39 -9.27
CA PRO A 26 -11.86 -5.47 -9.73
C PRO A 26 -11.98 -5.68 -11.25
N ILE A 27 -11.62 -4.65 -12.02
CA ILE A 27 -11.59 -4.66 -13.48
C ILE A 27 -10.15 -4.76 -13.98
N LYS A 28 -9.99 -5.19 -15.24
CA LYS A 28 -8.68 -5.45 -15.86
C LYS A 28 -7.68 -4.29 -15.72
N SER A 29 -8.11 -3.04 -15.82
CA SER A 29 -7.23 -1.86 -15.69
C SER A 29 -6.66 -1.69 -14.29
N ASN A 30 -7.38 -2.13 -13.25
CA ASN A 30 -6.94 -2.07 -11.85
C ASN A 30 -6.16 -3.32 -11.44
N LEU A 31 -6.56 -4.50 -11.91
CA LEU A 31 -5.94 -5.77 -11.54
C LEU A 31 -4.63 -6.03 -12.29
N LYS A 32 -4.53 -5.65 -13.57
CA LYS A 32 -3.34 -5.93 -14.40
C LYS A 32 -2.02 -5.43 -13.78
N PRO A 33 -1.93 -4.19 -13.24
CA PRO A 33 -0.71 -3.74 -12.55
C PRO A 33 -0.34 -4.59 -11.33
N ILE A 34 -1.34 -5.01 -10.55
CA ILE A 34 -1.16 -5.82 -9.33
C ILE A 34 -0.70 -7.23 -9.71
N SER A 35 -1.41 -7.91 -10.60
CA SER A 35 -1.04 -9.24 -11.10
C SER A 35 0.35 -9.24 -11.75
N ALA A 36 0.75 -8.12 -12.37
CA ALA A 36 2.09 -7.97 -12.92
C ALA A 36 3.19 -7.91 -11.84
N ARG A 37 2.92 -7.42 -10.63
CA ARG A 37 3.91 -7.49 -9.53
C ARG A 37 4.05 -8.92 -9.00
N PHE A 38 2.97 -9.69 -8.92
CA PHE A 38 3.08 -11.10 -8.54
C PHE A 38 3.94 -11.89 -9.52
N LYS A 39 3.81 -11.61 -10.82
CA LYS A 39 4.63 -12.23 -11.87
C LYS A 39 6.11 -11.86 -11.80
N ASP A 40 6.42 -10.69 -11.25
CA ASP A 40 7.80 -10.25 -11.02
C ASP A 40 8.41 -10.88 -9.75
N GLY A 41 7.63 -11.66 -8.98
CA GLY A 41 8.10 -12.39 -7.81
C GLY A 41 7.83 -11.71 -6.46
N TYR A 42 7.17 -10.56 -6.44
CA TYR A 42 6.82 -9.88 -5.19
C TYR A 42 5.69 -10.62 -4.46
N THR A 43 5.80 -10.67 -3.14
CA THR A 43 4.85 -11.34 -2.26
C THR A 43 3.62 -10.48 -1.96
N LEU A 44 2.55 -11.13 -1.49
CA LEU A 44 1.35 -10.45 -1.01
C LEU A 44 1.69 -9.45 0.12
N GLU A 45 2.59 -9.84 1.02
CA GLU A 45 2.98 -9.02 2.17
C GLU A 45 3.73 -7.76 1.74
N GLU A 46 4.74 -7.88 0.89
CA GLU A 46 5.48 -6.74 0.36
C GLU A 46 4.57 -5.73 -0.37
N MET A 47 3.57 -6.23 -1.10
CA MET A 47 2.57 -5.37 -1.74
C MET A 47 1.67 -4.65 -0.74
N LYS A 48 1.21 -5.34 0.32
CA LYS A 48 0.43 -4.71 1.39
C LYS A 48 1.24 -3.64 2.10
N GLU A 49 2.50 -3.88 2.37
CA GLU A 49 3.38 -2.90 3.04
C GLU A 49 3.60 -1.66 2.19
N VAL A 50 3.83 -1.81 0.87
CA VAL A 50 3.90 -0.68 -0.06
C VAL A 50 2.60 0.13 -0.03
N VAL A 51 1.45 -0.55 -0.08
CA VAL A 51 0.13 0.10 -0.03
C VAL A 51 -0.06 0.85 1.28
N MET A 52 0.30 0.25 2.41
CA MET A 52 0.24 0.85 3.74
C MET A 52 1.11 2.10 3.84
N VAL A 53 2.40 2.00 3.54
CA VAL A 53 3.36 3.11 3.62
C VAL A 53 2.93 4.27 2.72
N LYS A 54 2.54 3.99 1.47
CA LYS A 54 2.11 5.07 0.56
C LYS A 54 0.80 5.70 0.99
N THR A 55 -0.13 4.92 1.54
CA THR A 55 -1.39 5.45 2.07
C THR A 55 -1.12 6.38 3.26
N LEU A 56 -0.25 5.98 4.18
CA LEU A 56 0.17 6.82 5.30
C LEU A 56 0.73 8.17 4.83
N GLU A 57 1.55 8.18 3.80
CA GLU A 57 2.18 9.40 3.29
C GLU A 57 1.23 10.31 2.52
N TRP A 58 0.33 9.72 1.74
CA TRP A 58 -0.39 10.47 0.69
C TRP A 58 -1.86 10.70 0.99
N LYS A 59 -2.50 9.88 1.84
CA LYS A 59 -3.96 9.91 2.02
C LYS A 59 -4.48 11.28 2.44
N ASN A 60 -3.77 11.97 3.33
CA ASN A 60 -4.15 13.29 3.86
C ASN A 60 -3.40 14.45 3.18
N ASN A 61 -2.69 14.18 2.09
CA ASN A 61 -2.06 15.21 1.26
C ASN A 61 -2.92 15.41 0.01
N GLU A 62 -3.57 16.57 -0.13
CA GLU A 62 -4.53 16.84 -1.20
C GLU A 62 -3.95 16.63 -2.61
N VAL A 63 -2.67 16.94 -2.79
CA VAL A 63 -1.97 16.78 -4.08
C VAL A 63 -1.64 15.31 -4.32
N MET A 64 -1.19 14.60 -3.30
CA MET A 64 -0.68 13.23 -3.44
C MET A 64 -1.77 12.16 -3.35
N ALA A 65 -2.91 12.43 -2.71
CA ALA A 65 -3.98 11.46 -2.48
C ALA A 65 -4.63 10.93 -3.78
N VAL A 66 -4.50 11.67 -4.89
CA VAL A 66 -4.95 11.23 -6.22
C VAL A 66 -4.07 10.09 -6.78
N HIS A 67 -2.84 9.98 -6.32
CA HIS A 67 -1.87 8.98 -6.74
C HIS A 67 -2.01 7.63 -6.00
N LEU A 68 -2.90 7.54 -5.01
CA LEU A 68 -3.28 6.29 -4.35
C LEU A 68 -4.23 5.46 -5.24
N CYS A 69 -3.68 4.92 -6.33
CA CYS A 69 -4.40 4.09 -7.29
C CYS A 69 -3.51 2.95 -7.83
N PRO A 70 -4.09 1.85 -8.36
CA PRO A 70 -3.30 0.70 -8.78
C PRO A 70 -2.26 1.00 -9.86
N THR A 71 -2.59 1.87 -10.80
CA THR A 71 -1.69 2.22 -11.93
C THR A 71 -0.45 3.01 -11.49
N THR A 72 -0.52 3.72 -10.36
CA THR A 72 0.62 4.46 -9.82
C THR A 72 1.44 3.61 -8.86
N LEU A 73 0.78 2.94 -7.91
CA LEU A 73 1.44 2.16 -6.86
C LEU A 73 2.18 0.95 -7.44
N PHE A 74 1.55 0.25 -8.39
CA PHE A 74 2.09 -0.99 -8.96
C PHE A 74 2.76 -0.77 -10.33
N ARG A 75 3.11 0.48 -10.67
CA ARG A 75 3.96 0.76 -11.83
C ARG A 75 5.36 0.19 -11.55
N PRO A 76 5.99 -0.54 -12.50
CA PRO A 76 7.31 -1.15 -12.27
C PRO A 76 8.37 -0.16 -11.77
N SER A 77 8.46 1.02 -12.39
CA SER A 77 9.44 2.06 -12.03
C SER A 77 9.23 2.69 -10.64
N ASN A 78 8.06 2.49 -10.05
CA ASN A 78 7.66 3.05 -8.76
C ASN A 78 7.70 1.98 -7.66
N PHE A 79 7.16 0.80 -7.95
CA PHE A 79 6.98 -0.26 -6.96
C PHE A 79 8.30 -0.66 -6.31
N GLU A 80 9.35 -0.89 -7.10
CA GLU A 80 10.69 -1.22 -6.60
C GLU A 80 11.23 -0.13 -5.64
N LYS A 81 11.01 1.14 -5.96
CA LYS A 81 11.43 2.27 -5.11
C LYS A 81 10.66 2.28 -3.79
N TYR A 82 9.35 2.02 -3.86
CA TYR A 82 8.50 2.00 -2.67
C TYR A 82 8.80 0.80 -1.77
N LEU A 83 9.12 -0.36 -2.36
CA LEU A 83 9.55 -1.53 -1.61
C LEU A 83 10.88 -1.27 -0.90
N ASN A 84 11.88 -0.73 -1.60
CA ASN A 84 13.15 -0.36 -0.96
C ASN A 84 12.98 0.67 0.17
N GLN A 85 12.01 1.57 0.04
CA GLN A 85 11.64 2.45 1.14
C GLN A 85 11.08 1.67 2.34
N VAL A 86 10.15 0.74 2.13
CA VAL A 86 9.61 -0.15 3.18
C VAL A 86 10.75 -0.89 3.89
N LEU A 87 11.70 -1.44 3.14
CA LEU A 87 12.87 -2.13 3.71
C LEU A 87 13.74 -1.18 4.55
N THR A 88 13.95 0.05 4.10
CA THR A 88 14.70 1.07 4.85
C THR A 88 13.99 1.44 6.16
N ILE A 89 12.65 1.51 6.14
CA ILE A 89 11.82 1.75 7.32
C ILE A 89 12.00 0.63 8.34
N LYS A 90 11.89 -0.62 7.89
CA LYS A 90 12.07 -1.82 8.73
C LYS A 90 13.47 -1.90 9.35
N GLN A 91 14.49 -1.44 8.65
CA GLN A 91 15.86 -1.41 9.18
C GLN A 91 16.09 -0.34 10.26
N ASN A 92 15.32 0.75 10.27
CA ASN A 92 15.53 1.89 11.18
C ASN A 92 14.20 2.41 11.76
N PRO A 93 13.42 1.59 12.47
CA PRO A 93 12.04 1.91 12.86
C PRO A 93 11.92 3.20 13.67
N GLU A 94 12.83 3.44 14.63
CA GLU A 94 12.82 4.64 15.49
C GLU A 94 12.95 5.96 14.70
N LYS A 95 13.79 5.97 13.65
CA LYS A 95 13.96 7.14 12.79
C LYS A 95 12.66 7.48 12.07
N TYR A 96 11.96 6.45 11.59
CA TYR A 96 10.75 6.61 10.81
C TYR A 96 9.53 6.85 11.68
N LYS A 97 9.45 6.29 12.88
CA LYS A 97 8.43 6.63 13.87
C LYS A 97 8.33 8.13 14.07
N LYS A 98 9.46 8.80 14.36
CA LYS A 98 9.50 10.27 14.50
C LYS A 98 9.10 11.03 13.23
N HIS A 99 9.41 10.50 12.04
CA HIS A 99 9.03 11.11 10.76
C HIS A 99 7.53 11.01 10.51
N TYR A 100 6.96 9.82 10.68
CA TYR A 100 5.56 9.55 10.42
C TYR A 100 4.62 10.06 11.53
N GLU A 101 5.06 10.20 12.78
CA GLU A 101 4.34 10.92 13.85
C GLU A 101 4.02 12.38 13.48
N GLN A 102 4.79 12.96 12.56
CA GLN A 102 4.56 14.31 12.07
C GLN A 102 3.55 14.34 10.91
N LEU A 103 3.39 13.20 10.23
CA LEU A 103 2.37 13.00 9.21
C LEU A 103 1.04 12.68 9.88
N ASN A 104 -0.07 13.11 9.30
CA ASN A 104 -1.41 12.77 9.79
C ASN A 104 -1.68 13.10 11.27
N LYS A 105 -1.11 14.18 11.84
CA LYS A 105 -1.32 14.68 13.22
C LYS A 105 -2.79 14.94 13.64
N THR A 106 -3.75 14.51 12.82
CA THR A 106 -5.18 14.72 12.98
C THR A 106 -5.97 13.43 12.70
N GLN A 107 -5.66 12.25 13.29
CA GLN A 107 -6.68 11.25 13.72
C GLN A 107 -6.10 9.98 14.36
N ALA A 108 -6.91 9.37 15.24
CA ALA A 108 -6.56 8.43 16.30
C ALA A 108 -6.36 6.95 15.92
N ASP A 109 -6.29 6.60 14.63
CA ASP A 109 -6.06 5.23 14.17
C ASP A 109 -4.79 5.18 13.31
N ASP A 110 -3.62 5.09 13.94
CA ASP A 110 -2.30 5.13 13.29
C ASP A 110 -1.88 3.73 12.79
N PRO A 111 -1.83 3.49 11.47
CA PRO A 111 -1.36 2.23 10.89
C PRO A 111 0.11 1.89 11.22
N LEU A 112 0.95 2.86 11.61
CA LEU A 112 2.37 2.63 11.94
C LEU A 112 2.55 1.70 13.13
N ASP A 113 1.62 1.72 14.08
CA ASP A 113 1.68 0.88 15.28
C ASP A 113 1.66 -0.62 14.92
N ARG A 114 1.06 -0.98 13.78
CA ARG A 114 1.08 -2.37 13.27
C ARG A 114 2.38 -2.76 12.57
N MET A 115 3.18 -1.79 12.11
CA MET A 115 4.40 -2.04 11.33
C MET A 115 5.64 -2.25 12.21
N PHE A 116 5.61 -1.77 13.46
CA PHE A 116 6.74 -1.77 14.38
C PHE A 116 6.50 -2.59 15.66
N LYS A 117 5.38 -3.30 15.75
CA LYS A 117 5.09 -4.32 16.77
C LYS A 117 5.58 -5.68 16.31
#